data_AF-A0A5C0ASE5-F1
#
_entry.id   AF-A0A5C0ASE5-F1
#
_cell.length_a   1.000
_cell.length_b   1.000
_cell.length_c   1.000
_cell.angle_alpha   90.00
_cell.angle_beta   90.00
_cell.angle_gamma   90.00
#
_symmetry.space_group_name_H-M   'P 1'
#
loop_
_entity.id
_entity.type
_entity.pdbx_description
1 polymer ?
#
loop_
_entity_poly.entity_id
_entity_poly.type
_entity_poly.pdbx_seq_one_letter_code
_entity_poly.pdbx_strand_id
1 'polypeptide(L)'
;MMMKRIALTIAAVLAVVGAGLLAYASMLAPFTDQQEFYRRYLQLQTGQNAEFHGLLREFLSAKYELVDYGWTLIVLAGVAWLVARFGSGGIKSPPVRRSLVRLAYLAAFAVFFALEFTVFQNYDRGYYPRWADSIAPLLVGGVLVLLVMLGWTFAHLRLLPRDYPASKPLQLAVSGKVNPWLMLLSLAAIGLAVAAASQGAWPFLIAGLLWAYVYVSIAASRRAVQLGRTAVVPH
;
A
#
# COMPACT_ATOMS: atom_id res chain seq x y z
N MET A 1 17.12 23.66 -1.20
CA MET A 1 17.33 23.36 0.25
C MET A 1 16.04 23.40 1.05
N MET A 2 15.15 24.37 0.82
CA MET A 2 13.86 24.53 1.52
C MET A 2 12.92 23.30 1.44
N MET A 3 12.69 22.73 0.25
CA MET A 3 11.80 21.55 0.10
C MET A 3 12.25 20.32 0.91
N LYS A 4 13.57 20.11 1.07
CA LYS A 4 14.09 19.01 1.88
C LYS A 4 13.79 19.20 3.37
N ARG A 5 13.93 20.43 3.87
CA ARG A 5 13.60 20.77 5.26
C ARG A 5 12.12 20.54 5.53
N ILE A 6 11.25 21.02 4.63
CA ILE A 6 9.79 20.82 4.73
C ILE A 6 9.45 19.33 4.77
N ALA A 7 9.98 18.53 3.85
CA ALA A 7 9.71 17.09 3.80
C ALA A 7 10.22 16.35 5.05
N LEU A 8 11.38 16.73 5.61
CA LEU A 8 11.87 16.18 6.88
C LEU A 8 10.99 16.57 8.07
N THR A 9 10.53 17.83 8.13
CA THR A 9 9.60 18.28 9.17
C THR A 9 8.29 17.51 9.10
N ILE A 10 7.72 17.34 7.89
CA ILE A 10 6.51 16.52 7.68
C ILE A 10 6.76 15.09 8.15
N ALA A 11 7.87 14.47 7.74
CA ALA A 11 8.22 13.11 8.15
C ALA A 11 8.30 12.98 9.68
N ALA A 12 8.96 13.92 10.36
CA ALA A 12 9.10 13.92 11.81
C ALA A 12 7.74 14.09 12.51
N VAL A 13 6.90 15.02 12.06
CA VAL A 13 5.56 15.24 12.61
C VAL A 13 4.70 13.99 12.44
N LEU A 14 4.66 13.41 11.24
CA LEU A 14 3.90 12.18 10.98
C LEU A 14 4.38 11.02 11.86
N ALA A 15 5.70 10.86 12.04
CA ALA A 15 6.26 9.82 12.88
C ALA A 15 5.89 9.99 14.36
N VAL A 16 6.01 11.22 14.89
CA VAL A 16 5.67 11.52 16.29
C VAL A 16 4.18 11.33 16.55
N VAL A 17 3.32 11.86 15.67
CA VAL A 17 1.86 11.69 15.79
C VAL A 17 1.50 10.21 15.66
N GLY A 18 2.05 9.49 14.67
CA GLY A 18 1.81 8.06 14.48
C GLY A 18 2.22 7.23 15.70
N ALA A 19 3.40 7.48 16.26
CA ALA A 19 3.86 6.83 17.48
C ALA A 19 2.97 7.19 18.69
N GLY A 20 2.53 8.43 18.79
CA GLY A 20 1.58 8.88 19.81
C GLY A 20 0.23 8.16 19.73
N LEU A 21 -0.33 7.99 18.52
CA LEU A 21 -1.56 7.22 18.32
C LEU A 21 -1.40 5.77 18.74
N LEU A 22 -0.28 5.11 18.36
CA LEU A 22 0.01 3.74 18.76
C LEU A 22 0.16 3.60 20.27
N ALA A 23 0.87 4.53 20.92
CA ALA A 23 1.06 4.54 22.35
C ALA A 23 -0.29 4.72 23.07
N TYR A 24 -1.10 5.69 22.66
CA TYR A 24 -2.42 5.92 23.23
C TYR A 24 -3.36 4.71 23.02
N ALA A 25 -3.38 4.14 21.81
CA ALA A 25 -4.20 2.97 21.51
C ALA A 25 -3.81 1.74 22.35
N SER A 26 -2.55 1.60 22.74
CA SER A 26 -2.12 0.50 23.62
C SER A 26 -2.72 0.57 25.02
N MET A 27 -3.11 1.76 25.48
CA MET A 27 -3.77 1.99 26.76
C MET A 27 -5.29 1.78 26.71
N LEU A 28 -5.89 1.73 25.52
CA LEU A 28 -7.33 1.53 25.36
C LEU A 28 -7.72 0.06 25.46
N ALA A 29 -8.87 -0.21 26.08
CA ALA A 29 -9.54 -1.50 25.98
C ALA A 29 -10.14 -1.66 24.57
N PRO A 30 -10.21 -2.88 24.00
CA PRO A 30 -10.85 -3.11 22.70
C PRO A 30 -12.34 -2.73 22.64
N PHE A 31 -13.04 -2.87 23.76
CA PHE A 31 -14.47 -2.58 23.90
C PHE A 31 -14.71 -1.53 24.99
N THR A 32 -15.71 -0.67 24.81
CA THR A 32 -16.13 0.35 25.79
C THR A 32 -16.77 -0.29 27.03
N ASP A 33 -17.63 -1.29 26.82
CA ASP A 33 -18.16 -2.18 27.85
C ASP A 33 -18.04 -3.64 27.38
N GLN A 34 -16.96 -4.28 27.82
CA GLN A 34 -16.65 -5.65 27.43
C GLN A 34 -17.67 -6.66 27.97
N GLN A 35 -18.20 -6.45 29.18
CA GLN A 35 -19.12 -7.40 29.81
C GLN A 35 -20.47 -7.39 29.08
N GLU A 36 -20.98 -6.20 28.79
CA GLU A 36 -22.24 -6.04 28.07
C GLU A 36 -22.14 -6.55 26.62
N PHE A 37 -21.02 -6.27 25.94
CA PHE A 37 -20.77 -6.82 24.60
C PHE A 37 -20.87 -8.35 24.61
N TYR A 38 -20.15 -9.04 25.50
CA TYR A 38 -20.18 -10.50 25.55
C TYR A 38 -21.55 -11.05 25.94
N ARG A 39 -22.27 -10.39 26.86
CA ARG A 39 -23.63 -10.79 27.24
C ARG A 39 -24.57 -10.80 26.03
N ARG A 40 -24.57 -9.73 25.22
CA ARG A 40 -25.40 -9.62 24.01
C ARG A 40 -24.90 -10.51 22.88
N TYR A 41 -23.58 -10.63 22.73
CA TYR A 41 -22.98 -11.50 21.72
C TYR A 41 -23.33 -12.98 21.92
N LEU A 42 -23.35 -13.46 23.16
CA LEU A 42 -23.70 -14.86 23.47
C LEU A 42 -25.17 -15.19 23.18
N GLN A 43 -26.05 -14.18 23.15
CA GLN A 43 -27.45 -14.32 22.81
C GLN A 43 -27.68 -14.43 21.29
N LEU A 44 -26.69 -14.07 20.46
CA LEU A 44 -26.80 -14.19 19.01
C LEU A 44 -26.76 -15.65 18.55
N GLN A 45 -27.67 -15.96 17.64
CA GLN A 45 -27.75 -17.24 16.94
C GLN A 45 -26.93 -17.21 15.65
N THR A 46 -26.58 -18.41 15.16
CA THR A 46 -25.88 -18.58 13.89
C THR A 46 -26.61 -17.88 12.74
N GLY A 47 -25.86 -17.12 11.94
CA GLY A 47 -26.40 -16.38 10.78
C GLY A 47 -26.82 -14.93 11.06
N GLN A 48 -26.85 -14.49 12.33
CA GLN A 48 -27.16 -13.10 12.71
C GLN A 48 -25.97 -12.14 12.52
N ASN A 49 -25.45 -12.07 11.29
CA ASN A 49 -24.26 -11.29 10.95
C ASN A 49 -24.50 -9.77 11.07
N ALA A 50 -25.69 -9.31 10.71
CA ALA A 50 -26.02 -7.88 10.75
C ALA A 50 -26.05 -7.35 12.18
N GLU A 51 -26.64 -8.12 13.09
CA GLU A 51 -26.71 -7.86 14.53
C GLU A 51 -25.33 -7.93 15.17
N PHE A 52 -24.51 -8.92 14.80
CA PHE A 52 -23.12 -9.01 15.25
C PHE A 52 -22.32 -7.76 14.88
N HIS A 53 -22.38 -7.31 13.62
CA HIS A 53 -21.71 -6.09 13.21
C HIS A 53 -22.34 -4.83 13.83
N GLY A 54 -23.62 -4.87 14.18
CA GLY A 54 -24.28 -3.85 15.01
C GLY A 54 -23.65 -3.73 16.39
N LEU A 55 -23.47 -4.85 17.09
CA LEU A 55 -22.78 -4.89 18.39
C LEU A 55 -21.34 -4.38 18.29
N LEU A 56 -20.61 -4.76 17.25
CA LEU A 56 -19.25 -4.23 17.04
C LEU A 56 -19.27 -2.71 16.88
N ARG A 57 -20.16 -2.14 16.07
CA ARG A 57 -20.25 -0.67 15.92
C ARG A 57 -20.61 0.04 17.23
N GLU A 58 -21.38 -0.60 18.09
CA GLU A 58 -21.84 -0.03 19.36
C GLU A 58 -20.76 -0.07 20.45
N PHE A 59 -20.04 -1.19 20.57
CA PHE A 59 -19.12 -1.45 21.70
C PHE A 59 -17.64 -1.33 21.36
N LEU A 60 -17.25 -1.35 20.08
CA LEU A 60 -15.84 -1.26 19.73
C LEU A 60 -15.30 0.14 20.06
N SER A 61 -14.19 0.19 20.79
CA SER A 61 -13.51 1.46 21.05
C SER A 61 -12.72 1.91 19.83
N ALA A 62 -12.22 3.15 19.86
CA ALA A 62 -11.33 3.68 18.83
C ALA A 62 -9.95 3.00 18.78
N LYS A 63 -9.67 1.99 19.64
CA LYS A 63 -8.35 1.33 19.74
C LYS A 63 -7.78 0.92 18.39
N TYR A 64 -8.53 0.12 17.62
CA TYR A 64 -8.00 -0.46 16.39
C TYR A 64 -7.89 0.55 15.26
N GLU A 65 -8.81 1.50 15.18
CA GLU A 65 -8.73 2.63 14.25
C GLU A 65 -7.46 3.46 14.50
N LEU A 66 -7.18 3.79 15.76
CA LEU A 66 -5.96 4.51 16.14
C LEU A 66 -4.68 3.72 15.83
N VAL A 67 -4.70 2.39 15.99
CA VAL A 67 -3.58 1.53 15.59
C VAL A 67 -3.35 1.59 14.08
N ASP A 68 -4.41 1.49 13.29
CA ASP A 68 -4.35 1.47 11.83
C ASP A 68 -3.87 2.80 11.25
N TYR A 69 -4.41 3.93 11.75
CA TYR A 69 -3.92 5.24 11.37
C TYR A 69 -2.51 5.51 11.91
N GLY A 70 -2.17 5.04 13.11
CA GLY A 70 -0.82 5.12 13.66
C GLY A 70 0.21 4.52 12.71
N TRP A 71 0.01 3.27 12.28
CA TRP A 71 0.88 2.61 11.29
C TRP A 71 0.85 3.29 9.92
N THR A 72 -0.31 3.76 9.47
CA THR A 72 -0.42 4.52 8.22
C THR A 72 0.47 5.78 8.24
N LEU A 73 0.45 6.54 9.35
CA LEU A 73 1.31 7.71 9.51
C LEU A 73 2.79 7.35 9.56
N ILE A 74 3.17 6.23 10.17
CA ILE A 74 4.55 5.72 10.15
C ILE A 74 5.00 5.41 8.72
N VAL A 75 4.17 4.75 7.92
CA VAL A 75 4.48 4.47 6.50
C VAL A 75 4.64 5.76 5.71
N LEU A 76 3.71 6.71 5.87
CA LEU A 76 3.79 8.01 5.19
C LEU A 76 5.02 8.83 5.63
N ALA A 77 5.40 8.77 6.91
CA ALA A 77 6.63 9.38 7.41
C ALA A 77 7.87 8.80 6.71
N GLY A 78 7.92 7.48 6.53
CA GLY A 78 8.97 6.80 5.77
C GLY A 78 9.06 7.29 4.32
N VAL A 79 7.91 7.43 3.64
CA VAL A 79 7.85 7.97 2.28
C VAL A 79 8.33 9.42 2.23
N ALA A 80 7.85 10.29 3.13
CA ALA A 80 8.26 11.68 3.21
C ALA A 80 9.77 11.82 3.46
N TRP A 81 10.33 10.97 4.34
CA TRP A 81 11.76 10.91 4.60
C TRP A 81 12.56 10.49 3.36
N LEU A 82 12.12 9.45 2.62
CA LEU A 82 12.74 9.04 1.36
C LEU A 82 12.74 10.19 0.33
N VAL A 83 11.61 10.87 0.18
CA VAL A 83 11.48 12.04 -0.70
C VAL A 83 12.43 13.15 -0.26
N ALA A 84 12.60 13.41 1.04
CA ALA A 84 13.53 14.41 1.54
C ALA A 84 15.00 14.03 1.29
N ARG A 85 15.35 12.75 1.49
CA ARG A 85 16.70 12.21 1.35
C ARG A 85 17.20 12.28 -0.08
N PHE A 86 16.36 11.90 -1.04
CA PHE A 86 16.72 11.86 -2.45
C PHE A 86 16.35 13.13 -3.20
N GLY A 87 15.32 13.86 -2.75
CA GLY A 87 14.73 14.98 -3.47
C GLY A 87 13.91 14.52 -4.68
N SER A 88 13.01 15.37 -5.17
CA SER A 88 12.11 15.05 -6.29
C SER A 88 12.83 14.66 -7.59
N GLY A 89 14.03 15.21 -7.84
CA GLY A 89 14.87 14.87 -8.99
C GLY A 89 15.87 13.73 -8.73
N GLY A 90 16.04 13.30 -7.48
CA GLY A 90 16.97 12.24 -7.12
C GLY A 90 16.34 10.85 -7.02
N ILE A 91 15.01 10.75 -7.05
CA ILE A 91 14.33 9.45 -7.16
C ILE A 91 14.48 8.95 -8.60
N LYS A 92 15.16 7.81 -8.73
CA LYS A 92 15.54 7.20 -10.00
C LYS A 92 14.96 5.81 -10.08
N SER A 93 14.81 5.30 -11.31
CA SER A 93 14.51 3.89 -11.54
C SER A 93 15.61 3.01 -10.94
N PRO A 94 15.33 1.72 -10.64
CA PRO A 94 16.35 0.79 -10.16
C PRO A 94 17.61 0.77 -11.06
N PRO A 95 18.80 0.55 -10.49
CA PRO A 95 20.06 0.62 -11.24
C PRO A 95 20.22 -0.54 -12.23
N VAL A 96 19.57 -1.69 -11.96
CA VAL A 96 19.64 -2.87 -12.82
C VAL A 96 18.27 -3.45 -13.06
N ARG A 97 18.08 -4.02 -14.26
CA ARG A 97 16.83 -4.66 -14.70
C ARG A 97 16.31 -5.69 -13.68
N ARG A 98 17.20 -6.52 -13.14
CA ARG A 98 16.84 -7.56 -12.15
C ARG A 98 16.24 -6.97 -10.87
N SER A 99 16.68 -5.79 -10.43
CA SER A 99 16.11 -5.13 -9.25
C SER A 99 14.68 -4.66 -9.50
N LEU A 100 14.38 -4.12 -10.68
CA LEU A 100 13.00 -3.75 -11.03
C LEU A 100 12.10 -4.98 -11.16
N VAL A 101 12.61 -6.09 -11.71
CA VAL A 101 11.89 -7.36 -11.75
C VAL A 101 11.56 -7.85 -10.34
N ARG A 102 12.54 -7.87 -9.43
CA ARG A 102 12.33 -8.25 -8.02
C ARG A 102 11.31 -7.35 -7.33
N LEU A 103 11.36 -6.03 -7.57
CA LEU A 103 10.40 -5.09 -7.02
C LEU A 103 8.98 -5.31 -7.55
N ALA A 104 8.82 -5.69 -8.81
CA ALA A 104 7.51 -5.99 -9.37
C ALA A 104 6.91 -7.25 -8.73
N TYR A 105 7.71 -8.30 -8.54
CA TYR A 105 7.26 -9.48 -7.77
C TYR A 105 6.97 -9.13 -6.31
N LEU A 106 7.83 -8.33 -5.66
CA LEU A 106 7.59 -7.87 -4.30
C LEU A 106 6.28 -7.07 -4.19
N ALA A 107 5.94 -6.24 -5.18
CA ALA A 107 4.68 -5.52 -5.23
C ALA A 107 3.48 -6.46 -5.34
N ALA A 108 3.57 -7.53 -6.13
CA ALA A 108 2.54 -8.58 -6.19
C ALA A 108 2.39 -9.31 -4.85
N PHE A 109 3.50 -9.71 -4.22
CA PHE A 109 3.47 -10.32 -2.89
C PHE A 109 2.97 -9.37 -1.80
N ALA A 110 3.22 -8.06 -1.92
CA ALA A 110 2.71 -7.07 -0.98
C ALA A 110 1.17 -6.96 -1.03
N VAL A 111 0.55 -7.10 -2.21
CA VAL A 111 -0.93 -7.16 -2.33
C VAL A 111 -1.47 -8.41 -1.64
N PHE A 112 -0.86 -9.57 -1.91
CA PHE A 112 -1.22 -10.82 -1.24
C PHE A 112 -1.08 -10.70 0.28
N PHE A 113 0.09 -10.24 0.75
CA PHE A 113 0.35 -10.02 2.16
C PHE A 113 -0.67 -9.06 2.77
N ALA A 114 -1.03 -7.97 2.10
CA ALA A 114 -2.03 -7.03 2.60
C ALA A 114 -3.40 -7.69 2.82
N LEU A 115 -3.84 -8.55 1.89
CA LEU A 115 -5.09 -9.31 2.03
C LEU A 115 -5.04 -10.26 3.22
N GLU A 116 -4.01 -11.12 3.27
CA GLU A 116 -3.86 -12.10 4.35
C GLU A 116 -3.71 -11.42 5.71
N PHE A 117 -2.88 -10.37 5.78
CA PHE A 117 -2.68 -9.59 6.98
C PHE A 117 -4.01 -9.01 7.48
N THR A 118 -4.84 -8.44 6.60
CA THR A 118 -6.15 -7.91 6.98
C THR A 118 -7.07 -9.02 7.51
N VAL A 119 -7.05 -10.22 6.92
CA VAL A 119 -7.84 -11.36 7.44
C VAL A 119 -7.38 -11.74 8.84
N PHE A 120 -6.07 -11.95 9.05
CA PHE A 120 -5.54 -12.33 10.36
C PHE A 120 -5.72 -11.21 11.40
N GLN A 121 -5.51 -9.97 11.02
CA GLN A 121 -5.70 -8.81 11.88
C GLN A 121 -7.18 -8.70 12.32
N ASN A 122 -8.12 -8.87 11.39
CA ASN A 122 -9.55 -8.83 11.71
C ASN A 122 -9.98 -10.01 12.58
N TYR A 123 -9.34 -11.17 12.40
CA TYR A 123 -9.55 -12.33 13.25
C TYR A 123 -9.09 -12.09 14.68
N ASP A 124 -7.88 -11.60 14.86
CA ASP A 124 -7.33 -11.24 16.18
C ASP A 124 -8.17 -10.16 16.88
N ARG A 125 -8.73 -9.23 16.09
CA ARG A 125 -9.61 -8.15 16.59
C ARG A 125 -11.02 -8.61 16.94
N GLY A 126 -11.38 -9.86 16.69
CA GLY A 126 -12.72 -10.38 16.95
C GLY A 126 -13.78 -9.84 16.00
N TYR A 127 -13.41 -9.45 14.78
CA TYR A 127 -14.37 -9.01 13.75
C TYR A 127 -15.08 -10.16 13.02
N TYR A 128 -14.80 -11.40 13.39
CA TYR A 128 -15.54 -12.57 12.90
C TYR A 128 -16.38 -13.16 14.04
N PRO A 129 -17.65 -13.51 13.77
CA PRO A 129 -18.49 -14.18 14.75
C PRO A 129 -18.03 -15.63 14.94
N ARG A 130 -18.43 -16.25 16.06
CA ARG A 130 -18.07 -17.64 16.43
C ARG A 130 -18.52 -18.69 15.42
N TRP A 131 -19.56 -18.39 14.64
CA TRP A 131 -20.10 -19.26 13.58
C TRP A 131 -19.48 -18.98 12.21
N ALA A 132 -18.48 -18.10 12.12
CA ALA A 132 -17.60 -18.06 10.95
C ALA A 132 -16.69 -19.29 11.03
N ASP A 133 -17.23 -20.43 10.60
CA ASP A 133 -16.65 -21.76 10.81
C ASP A 133 -15.27 -21.95 10.15
N SER A 134 -14.84 -21.03 9.29
CA SER A 134 -13.51 -21.06 8.68
C SER A 134 -13.06 -19.72 8.10
N ILE A 135 -11.81 -19.35 8.38
CA ILE A 135 -11.08 -18.32 7.61
C ILE A 135 -10.52 -18.86 6.29
N ALA A 136 -10.51 -20.18 6.09
CA ALA A 136 -9.85 -20.83 4.94
C ALA A 136 -10.36 -20.35 3.57
N PRO A 137 -11.67 -20.11 3.34
CA PRO A 137 -12.13 -19.57 2.05
C PRO A 137 -11.49 -18.21 1.72
N LEU A 138 -11.25 -17.36 2.72
CA LEU A 138 -10.58 -16.07 2.53
C LEU A 138 -9.11 -16.26 2.12
N LEU A 139 -8.40 -17.19 2.77
CA LEU A 139 -7.00 -17.52 2.46
C LEU A 139 -6.86 -18.10 1.03
N VAL A 140 -7.78 -18.97 0.61
CA VAL A 140 -7.80 -19.50 -0.76
C VAL A 140 -8.02 -18.38 -1.79
N GLY A 141 -8.90 -17.43 -1.48
CA GLY A 141 -9.09 -16.22 -2.27
C GLY A 141 -7.79 -15.42 -2.46
N GLY A 142 -6.99 -15.27 -1.40
CA GLY A 142 -5.69 -14.61 -1.48
C GLY A 142 -4.70 -15.31 -2.40
N VAL A 143 -4.65 -16.65 -2.38
CA VAL A 143 -3.81 -17.42 -3.33
C VAL A 143 -4.21 -17.15 -4.78
N LEU A 144 -5.51 -17.11 -5.08
CA LEU A 144 -5.98 -16.76 -6.42
C LEU A 144 -5.58 -15.33 -6.82
N VAL A 145 -5.70 -14.36 -5.90
CA VAL A 145 -5.24 -12.99 -6.14
C VAL A 145 -3.73 -12.96 -6.39
N LEU A 146 -2.93 -13.73 -5.65
CA LEU A 146 -1.49 -13.82 -5.89
C LEU A 146 -1.20 -14.33 -7.30
N LEU A 147 -1.87 -15.41 -7.76
CA LEU A 147 -1.69 -15.92 -9.11
C LEU A 147 -2.06 -14.87 -10.17
N VAL A 148 -3.15 -14.13 -9.99
CA VAL A 148 -3.54 -13.03 -10.87
C VAL A 148 -2.47 -11.93 -10.86
N MET A 149 -1.96 -11.54 -9.69
CA MET A 149 -0.92 -10.52 -9.55
C MET A 149 0.42 -10.95 -10.16
N LEU A 150 0.77 -12.23 -10.11
CA LEU A 150 1.94 -12.79 -10.78
C LEU A 150 1.79 -12.75 -12.30
N GLY A 151 0.61 -13.13 -12.82
CA GLY A 151 0.29 -13.00 -14.24
C GLY A 151 0.33 -11.54 -14.70
N TRP A 152 -0.24 -10.63 -13.90
CA TRP A 152 -0.22 -9.19 -14.13
C TRP A 152 1.20 -8.63 -14.15
N THR A 153 2.03 -9.04 -13.18
CA THR A 153 3.46 -8.69 -13.10
C THR A 153 4.18 -9.12 -14.36
N PHE A 154 4.00 -10.37 -14.78
CA PHE A 154 4.63 -10.90 -15.98
C PHE A 154 4.22 -10.10 -17.24
N ALA A 155 2.93 -9.78 -17.39
CA ALA A 155 2.44 -8.96 -18.50
C ALA A 155 3.11 -7.58 -18.53
N HIS A 156 3.24 -6.91 -17.38
CA HIS A 156 3.83 -5.58 -17.29
C HIS A 156 5.36 -5.58 -17.46
N LEU A 157 6.04 -6.65 -17.03
CA LEU A 157 7.47 -6.80 -17.27
C LEU A 157 7.82 -6.95 -18.77
N ARG A 158 6.87 -7.38 -19.62
CA ARG A 158 7.04 -7.38 -21.09
C ARG A 158 7.12 -5.97 -21.68
N LEU A 159 6.61 -4.96 -20.96
CA LEU A 159 6.72 -3.55 -21.37
C LEU A 159 8.11 -2.97 -21.10
N LEU A 160 8.99 -3.70 -20.41
CA LEU A 160 10.34 -3.24 -20.14
C LEU A 160 11.18 -3.22 -21.43
N PRO A 161 11.93 -2.13 -21.71
CA PRO A 161 12.83 -2.12 -22.86
C PRO A 161 13.92 -3.20 -22.72
N ARG A 162 14.33 -3.79 -23.85
CA ARG A 162 15.43 -4.77 -23.90
C ARG A 162 16.73 -4.15 -23.37
N ASP A 163 17.05 -2.95 -23.87
CA ASP A 163 18.20 -2.16 -23.43
C ASP A 163 17.78 -1.30 -22.23
N TYR A 164 17.67 -1.93 -21.06
CA TYR A 164 17.22 -1.26 -19.84
C TYR A 164 18.17 -0.12 -19.44
N PRO A 165 17.74 1.15 -19.49
CA PRO A 165 18.60 2.25 -19.11
C PRO A 165 18.65 2.36 -17.59
N ALA A 166 19.83 2.19 -17.00
CA ALA A 166 20.04 2.27 -15.56
C ALA A 166 19.72 3.66 -14.98
N SER A 167 19.12 3.67 -13.78
CA SER A 167 19.02 4.85 -12.89
C SER A 167 18.49 6.12 -13.56
N LYS A 168 17.42 6.01 -14.34
CA LYS A 168 16.81 7.16 -15.00
C LYS A 168 15.89 7.92 -14.06
N PRO A 169 15.89 9.26 -14.09
CA PRO A 169 15.04 10.06 -13.20
C PRO A 169 13.57 9.76 -13.47
N LEU A 170 12.80 9.53 -12.41
CA LEU A 170 11.38 9.18 -12.53
C LEU A 170 10.53 10.30 -13.14
N GLN A 171 11.01 11.54 -13.09
CA GLN A 171 10.38 12.70 -13.74
C GLN A 171 10.16 12.51 -15.25
N LEU A 172 10.95 11.66 -15.91
CA LEU A 172 10.74 11.33 -17.32
C LEU A 172 9.37 10.67 -17.59
N ALA A 173 8.80 10.01 -16.59
CA ALA A 173 7.47 9.40 -16.65
C ALA A 173 6.32 10.43 -16.63
N VAL A 174 6.59 11.70 -16.32
CA VAL A 174 5.58 12.78 -16.27
C VAL A 174 5.48 13.53 -17.61
N SER A 175 6.32 13.20 -18.60
CA SER A 175 6.26 13.88 -19.91
C SER A 175 5.03 13.42 -20.72
N GLY A 176 4.37 14.34 -21.44
CA GLY A 176 3.20 14.05 -22.27
C GLY A 176 3.43 13.08 -23.44
N LYS A 177 4.66 12.56 -23.61
CA LYS A 177 5.03 11.56 -24.61
C LYS A 177 5.24 10.16 -24.00
N VAL A 178 4.83 9.94 -22.76
CA VAL A 178 4.90 8.66 -22.05
C VAL A 178 3.76 7.75 -22.50
N ASN A 179 3.94 6.44 -22.36
CA ASN A 179 2.89 5.47 -22.65
C ASN A 179 1.64 5.76 -21.77
N PRO A 180 0.49 6.14 -22.35
CA PRO A 180 -0.69 6.54 -21.60
C PRO A 180 -1.21 5.43 -20.69
N TRP A 181 -1.03 4.16 -21.08
CA TRP A 181 -1.40 3.00 -20.25
C TRP A 181 -0.61 2.97 -18.93
N LEU A 182 0.72 3.17 -18.98
CA LEU A 182 1.54 3.18 -17.76
C LEU A 182 1.27 4.41 -16.90
N MET A 183 0.91 5.54 -17.51
CA MET A 183 0.50 6.72 -16.77
C MET A 183 -0.81 6.48 -16.03
N LEU A 184 -1.82 5.90 -16.71
CA LEU A 184 -3.08 5.51 -16.10
C LEU A 184 -2.88 4.56 -14.92
N LEU A 185 -2.07 3.51 -15.09
CA LEU A 185 -1.77 2.57 -14.02
C LEU A 185 -1.00 3.19 -12.86
N SER A 186 -0.09 4.11 -13.13
CA SER A 186 0.63 4.85 -12.08
C SER A 186 -0.34 5.70 -11.26
N LEU A 187 -1.23 6.43 -11.93
CA LEU A 187 -2.26 7.24 -11.27
C LEU A 187 -3.26 6.39 -10.49
N ALA A 188 -3.69 5.26 -11.05
CA ALA A 188 -4.56 4.31 -10.37
C ALA A 188 -3.89 3.75 -9.10
N ALA A 189 -2.62 3.35 -9.18
CA ALA A 189 -1.87 2.86 -8.02
C ALA A 189 -1.69 3.95 -6.93
N ILE A 190 -1.43 5.20 -7.33
CA ILE A 190 -1.38 6.34 -6.41
C ILE A 190 -2.77 6.59 -5.78
N GLY A 191 -3.83 6.57 -6.57
CA GLY A 191 -5.20 6.74 -6.10
C GLY A 191 -5.61 5.66 -5.08
N LEU A 192 -5.26 4.40 -5.36
CA LEU A 192 -5.45 3.29 -4.43
C LEU A 192 -4.62 3.45 -3.15
N ALA A 193 -3.37 3.91 -3.26
CA ALA A 193 -2.52 4.21 -2.10
C ALA A 193 -3.13 5.31 -1.22
N VAL A 194 -3.68 6.38 -1.83
CA VAL A 194 -4.37 7.46 -1.11
C VAL A 194 -5.66 6.94 -0.45
N ALA A 195 -6.47 6.16 -1.18
CA ALA A 195 -7.68 5.55 -0.63
C ALA A 195 -7.40 4.56 0.51
N ALA A 196 -6.28 3.84 0.45
CA ALA A 196 -5.83 2.98 1.54
C ALA A 196 -5.39 3.81 2.76
N ALA A 197 -4.63 4.88 2.55
CA ALA A 197 -4.21 5.78 3.62
C ALA A 197 -5.40 6.45 4.32
N SER A 198 -6.42 6.87 3.56
CA SER A 198 -7.62 7.50 4.13
C SER A 198 -8.50 6.54 4.93
N GLN A 199 -8.23 5.24 4.89
CA GLN A 199 -8.94 4.20 5.64
C GLN A 199 -8.06 3.53 6.71
N GLY A 200 -6.84 4.02 6.95
CA GLY A 200 -5.89 3.38 7.86
C GLY A 200 -5.33 2.04 7.36
N ALA A 201 -5.58 1.67 6.09
CA ALA A 201 -5.20 0.39 5.51
C ALA A 201 -3.72 0.36 5.08
N TRP A 202 -2.81 0.52 6.05
CA TRP A 202 -1.38 0.68 5.82
C TRP A 202 -0.70 -0.45 4.99
N PRO A 203 -1.10 -1.74 5.04
CA PRO A 203 -0.49 -2.77 4.19
C PRO A 203 -0.80 -2.52 2.71
N PHE A 204 -2.04 -2.13 2.40
CA PHE A 204 -2.46 -1.77 1.04
C PHE A 204 -1.82 -0.47 0.57
N LEU A 205 -1.58 0.49 1.48
CA LEU A 205 -0.80 1.69 1.17
C LEU A 205 0.61 1.30 0.67
N ILE A 206 1.31 0.41 1.37
CA ILE A 206 2.65 -0.07 0.96
C ILE A 206 2.56 -0.74 -0.42
N ALA A 207 1.60 -1.63 -0.62
CA ALA A 207 1.43 -2.33 -1.90
C ALA A 207 1.16 -1.36 -3.06
N GLY A 208 0.28 -0.36 -2.85
CA GLY A 208 -0.02 0.68 -3.83
C GLY A 208 1.19 1.54 -4.18
N LEU A 209 1.98 1.95 -3.18
CA LEU A 209 3.22 2.71 -3.38
C LEU A 209 4.27 1.92 -4.17
N LEU A 210 4.43 0.62 -3.88
CA LEU A 210 5.34 -0.26 -4.63
C LEU A 210 4.91 -0.37 -6.09
N TRP A 211 3.62 -0.58 -6.36
CA TRP A 211 3.10 -0.64 -7.73
C TRP A 211 3.27 0.69 -8.47
N ALA A 212 2.95 1.81 -7.82
CA ALA A 212 3.19 3.14 -8.39
C ALA A 212 4.66 3.31 -8.78
N TYR A 213 5.59 2.96 -7.89
CA TYR A 213 7.01 3.03 -8.17
C TYR A 213 7.44 2.13 -9.33
N VAL A 214 6.90 0.91 -9.43
CA VAL A 214 7.16 -0.03 -10.53
C VAL A 214 6.67 0.55 -11.87
N TYR A 215 5.43 1.03 -11.95
CA TYR A 215 4.86 1.57 -13.18
C TYR A 215 5.61 2.82 -13.66
N VAL A 216 5.88 3.76 -12.75
CA VAL A 216 6.65 4.98 -13.03
C VAL A 216 8.07 4.63 -13.48
N SER A 217 8.71 3.62 -12.86
CA SER A 217 10.04 3.17 -13.26
C SER A 217 10.07 2.59 -14.68
N ILE A 218 9.07 1.78 -15.05
CA ILE A 218 8.94 1.23 -16.41
C ILE A 218 8.71 2.37 -17.41
N ALA A 219 7.81 3.30 -17.09
CA ALA A 219 7.49 4.46 -17.92
C ALA A 219 8.72 5.35 -18.18
N ALA A 220 9.45 5.71 -17.12
CA ALA A 220 10.68 6.50 -17.22
C ALA A 220 11.75 5.79 -18.05
N SER A 221 11.92 4.48 -17.87
CA SER A 221 12.88 3.67 -18.62
C SER A 221 12.56 3.64 -20.11
N ARG A 222 11.28 3.45 -20.48
CA ARG A 222 10.84 3.49 -21.89
C ARG A 222 11.07 4.86 -22.50
N ARG A 223 10.75 5.93 -21.78
CA ARG A 223 10.93 7.30 -22.26
C ARG A 223 12.40 7.62 -22.51
N ALA A 224 13.28 7.17 -21.62
CA ALA A 224 14.72 7.35 -21.78
C ALA A 224 15.26 6.68 -23.06
N VAL A 225 14.80 5.46 -23.38
CA VAL A 225 15.18 4.78 -24.63
C VAL A 225 14.69 5.53 -25.87
N GLN A 226 13.47 6.06 -25.84
CA GLN A 226 12.93 6.86 -26.95
C GLN A 226 13.77 8.12 -27.20
N LEU A 227 14.13 8.84 -26.14
CA LEU A 227 14.98 10.03 -26.24
C LEU A 227 16.37 9.72 -26.80
N GLY A 228 16.96 8.59 -26.40
CA GLY A 228 18.24 8.13 -26.93
C GLY A 228 18.19 7.83 -28.44
N ARG A 229 17.08 7.26 -28.93
CA ARG A 229 16.90 6.97 -30.37
C ARG A 229 16.73 8.22 -31.21
N THR A 230 16.00 9.22 -30.70
CA THR A 230 15.80 10.49 -31.42
C THR A 230 17.08 11.34 -31.50
N ALA A 231 18.05 11.15 -30.60
CA ALA A 231 19.31 11.89 -30.62
C ALA A 231 20.34 11.34 -31.61
N VAL A 232 20.16 10.11 -32.12
CA VAL A 232 21.13 9.41 -33.00
C VAL A 232 20.77 9.55 -34.48
N VAL A 233 19.65 10.20 -34.83
CA VAL A 233 19.29 10.52 -36.22
C VAL A 233 19.50 12.02 -36.45
N PRO A 234 20.73 12.48 -36.74
CA PRO A 234 20.92 13.79 -37.36
C PRO A 234 20.43 13.69 -38.81
N HIS A 235 19.52 14.60 -39.18
CA HIS A 235 19.23 14.88 -40.59
C HIS A 235 20.44 15.51 -41.27
#